data_AF-A0A6G3MMD2-F1
#
_entry.id   AF-A0A6G3MMD2-F1
#
_cell.length_a   1.000
_cell.length_b   1.000
_cell.length_c   1.000
_cell.angle_alpha   90.00
_cell.angle_beta   90.00
_cell.angle_gamma   90.00
#
_symmetry.space_group_name_H-M   'P 1'
#
loop_
_entity.id
_entity.type
_entity.pdbx_description
1 polymer ?
#
loop_
_entity_poly.entity_id
_entity_poly.type
_entity_poly.pdbx_seq_one_letter_code
_entity_poly.pdbx_strand_id
1 'polypeptide(L)'
;VGASIDHAKHPPTKENVRMISYISGYQAIKKSDDKIYLYVLAHVHPCGHIPTWVVNMVAPRLYENFIKRFTAALTEYSNIVSGSERLQSSFQARLLKNPDIDWNDVRNSNINLTAESSDEFQDCIPQS
;
A
#
# COMPACT_ATOMS: atom_id res chain seq x y z
N VAL A 1 -0.50 9.23 0.02
CA VAL A 1 0.47 8.62 0.97
C VAL A 1 -0.34 7.88 2.01
N GLY A 2 0.14 6.74 2.50
CA GLY A 2 -0.53 5.93 3.51
C GLY A 2 0.48 5.15 4.36
N ALA A 3 0.06 4.81 5.57
CA ALA A 3 0.79 3.99 6.53
C ALA A 3 -0.13 2.89 7.08
N SER A 4 0.45 1.84 7.64
CA SER A 4 -0.33 0.82 8.34
C SER A 4 -1.04 1.42 9.55
N ILE A 5 -2.30 1.05 9.74
CA ILE A 5 -3.12 1.40 10.92
C ILE A 5 -3.73 0.13 11.49
N ASP A 6 -3.92 0.07 12.81
CA ASP A 6 -4.58 -1.04 13.46
C ASP A 6 -6.09 -0.86 13.43
N HIS A 7 -6.80 -1.85 12.89
CA HIS A 7 -8.27 -1.82 12.81
C HIS A 7 -8.84 -3.00 13.59
N ALA A 8 -9.78 -2.74 14.51
CA ALA A 8 -10.34 -3.76 15.40
C ALA A 8 -10.93 -4.97 14.66
N LYS A 9 -11.60 -4.73 13.52
CA LYS A 9 -12.18 -5.78 12.65
C LYS A 9 -11.14 -6.59 11.85
N HIS A 10 -9.89 -6.16 11.79
CA HIS A 10 -8.83 -6.82 11.02
C HIS A 10 -7.59 -7.09 11.90
N PRO A 11 -7.71 -7.94 12.93
CA PRO A 11 -6.60 -8.28 13.80
C PRO A 11 -5.54 -9.13 13.06
N PRO A 12 -4.28 -9.13 13.52
CA PRO A 12 -3.27 -10.09 13.07
C PRO A 12 -3.75 -11.54 13.28
N THR A 13 -3.52 -12.40 12.31
CA THR A 13 -3.91 -13.82 12.36
C THR A 13 -2.67 -14.70 12.37
N LYS A 14 -2.77 -15.91 12.94
CA LYS A 14 -1.63 -16.85 12.96
C LYS A 14 -1.23 -17.34 11.56
N GLU A 15 -2.17 -17.32 10.62
CA GLU A 15 -1.97 -17.78 9.23
C GLU A 15 -1.28 -16.72 8.37
N ASN A 16 -1.46 -15.43 8.69
CA ASN A 16 -0.95 -14.34 7.87
C ASN A 16 -0.08 -13.41 8.70
N VAL A 17 1.20 -13.31 8.33
CA VAL A 17 2.10 -12.31 8.89
C VAL A 17 1.66 -10.93 8.38
N ARG A 18 1.25 -10.07 9.30
CA ARG A 18 0.87 -8.69 8.98
C ARG A 18 2.13 -7.83 8.89
N MET A 19 2.45 -7.39 7.67
CA MET A 19 3.53 -6.45 7.41
C MET A 19 3.18 -5.05 7.91
N ILE A 20 4.20 -4.28 8.28
CA ILE A 20 4.05 -2.90 8.73
C ILE A 20 4.60 -1.96 7.65
N SER A 21 3.73 -1.16 7.05
CA SER A 21 4.13 -0.06 6.18
C SER A 21 4.31 1.20 7.02
N TYR A 22 5.54 1.64 7.22
CA TYR A 22 5.84 2.90 7.89
C TYR A 22 5.36 4.08 7.06
N ILE A 23 5.69 4.04 5.77
CA ILE A 23 5.26 5.04 4.80
C ILE A 23 5.21 4.41 3.42
N SER A 24 4.11 4.64 2.71
CA SER A 24 3.96 4.25 1.31
C SER A 24 3.27 5.36 0.54
N GLY A 25 3.71 5.62 -0.68
CA GLY A 25 3.26 6.78 -1.42
C GLY A 25 3.58 6.71 -2.90
N TYR A 26 2.77 7.44 -3.65
CA TYR A 26 2.91 7.64 -5.08
C TYR A 26 2.96 9.13 -5.34
N GLN A 27 3.90 9.57 -6.16
CA GLN A 27 3.98 10.93 -6.65
C GLN A 27 3.98 10.91 -8.17
N ALA A 28 2.93 11.46 -8.76
CA ALA A 28 2.83 11.65 -10.20
C ALA A 28 3.23 13.09 -10.55
N ILE A 29 4.22 13.24 -11.44
CA ILE A 29 4.68 14.54 -11.93
C ILE A 29 4.48 14.58 -13.44
N LYS A 30 3.71 15.55 -13.93
CA LYS A 30 3.53 15.75 -15.38
C LYS A 30 4.87 16.14 -16.02
N LYS A 31 5.28 15.39 -17.05
CA LYS A 31 6.49 15.68 -17.84
C LYS A 31 6.16 16.40 -19.14
N SER A 32 5.12 15.95 -19.84
CA SER A 32 4.57 16.55 -21.06
C SER A 32 3.09 16.15 -21.19
N ASP A 33 2.41 16.56 -22.25
CA ASP A 33 0.97 16.28 -22.40
C ASP A 33 0.62 14.79 -22.36
N ASP A 34 1.49 13.93 -22.91
CA ASP A 34 1.27 12.47 -22.93
C ASP A 34 2.17 11.67 -21.97
N LYS A 35 2.94 12.34 -21.09
CA LYS A 35 3.92 11.64 -20.24
C LYS A 35 3.92 12.14 -18.82
N ILE A 36 3.98 11.20 -17.89
CA ILE A 36 4.17 11.44 -16.46
C ILE A 36 5.39 10.70 -15.95
N TYR A 37 6.04 11.26 -14.95
CA TYR A 37 6.92 10.51 -14.06
C TYR A 37 6.11 10.02 -12.87
N LEU A 38 6.21 8.72 -12.57
CA LEU A 38 5.60 8.13 -11.39
C LEU A 38 6.71 7.67 -10.44
N TYR A 39 6.81 8.34 -9.30
CA TYR A 39 7.68 7.93 -8.20
C TYR A 39 6.87 7.08 -7.23
N VAL A 40 7.43 5.93 -6.88
CA VAL A 40 6.85 5.01 -5.89
C VAL A 40 7.82 4.94 -4.72
N LEU A 41 7.32 5.22 -3.52
CA LEU A 41 8.06 5.09 -2.27
C LEU A 41 7.32 4.09 -1.40
N ALA A 42 8.02 3.10 -0.85
CA ALA A 42 7.51 2.31 0.25
C ALA A 42 8.64 1.97 1.21
N HIS A 43 8.38 2.16 2.50
CA HIS A 43 9.21 1.70 3.59
C HIS A 43 8.37 0.73 4.42
N VAL A 44 8.72 -0.55 4.36
CA VAL A 44 7.91 -1.64 4.91
C VAL A 44 8.80 -2.57 5.72
N HIS A 45 8.36 -2.92 6.93
CA HIS A 45 8.89 -4.03 7.68
C HIS A 45 8.11 -5.30 7.34
N PRO A 46 8.77 -6.37 6.84
CA PRO A 46 8.07 -7.61 6.47
C PRO A 46 7.52 -8.37 7.68
N CYS A 47 8.06 -8.11 8.88
CA CYS A 47 7.77 -8.83 10.11
C CYS A 47 8.03 -10.36 9.98
N GLY A 48 7.97 -11.06 11.11
CA GLY A 48 8.21 -12.50 11.15
C GLY A 48 9.66 -12.88 10.81
N HIS A 49 9.84 -14.00 10.12
CA HIS A 49 11.16 -14.62 9.88
C HIS A 49 11.80 -14.26 8.54
N ILE A 50 11.21 -13.33 7.77
CA ILE A 50 11.75 -12.94 6.46
C ILE A 50 12.82 -11.86 6.69
N PRO A 51 14.09 -12.10 6.31
CA PRO A 51 15.12 -11.08 6.47
C PRO A 51 14.86 -9.88 5.55
N THR A 52 15.08 -8.67 6.07
CA THR A 52 14.89 -7.40 5.33
C THR A 52 15.65 -7.36 4.00
N TRP A 53 16.86 -7.93 3.96
CA TRP A 53 17.67 -7.95 2.73
C TRP A 53 17.02 -8.76 1.60
N VAL A 54 16.26 -9.82 1.92
CA VAL A 54 15.54 -10.64 0.93
C VAL A 54 14.43 -9.80 0.29
N VAL A 55 13.70 -9.04 1.10
CA VAL A 55 12.64 -8.14 0.63
C VAL A 55 13.23 -7.08 -0.29
N ASN A 56 14.34 -6.47 0.12
CA ASN A 56 15.03 -5.45 -0.68
C ASN A 56 15.54 -6.01 -2.03
N MET A 57 15.98 -7.28 -2.06
CA MET A 57 16.38 -7.94 -3.29
C MET A 57 15.21 -8.18 -4.26
N VAL A 58 14.02 -8.54 -3.74
CA VAL A 58 12.86 -8.89 -4.56
C VAL A 58 12.03 -7.66 -4.94
N ALA A 59 12.08 -6.60 -4.13
CA ALA A 59 11.29 -5.38 -4.31
C ALA A 59 11.37 -4.78 -5.73
N PRO A 60 12.54 -4.65 -6.40
CA PRO A 60 12.61 -4.12 -7.76
C PRO A 60 11.75 -4.89 -8.76
N ARG A 61 11.68 -6.23 -8.64
CA ARG A 61 10.86 -7.08 -9.52
C ARG A 61 9.36 -6.90 -9.25
N LEU A 62 8.99 -6.74 -7.99
CA LEU A 62 7.61 -6.46 -7.61
C LEU A 62 7.15 -5.11 -8.15
N TYR A 63 8.00 -4.09 -8.06
CA TYR A 63 7.71 -2.78 -8.62
C TYR A 63 7.58 -2.80 -10.13
N GLU A 64 8.44 -3.54 -10.84
CA GLU A 64 8.32 -3.66 -12.31
C GLU A 64 6.96 -4.26 -12.70
N ASN A 65 6.55 -5.34 -12.04
CA ASN A 65 5.26 -5.98 -12.28
C ASN A 65 4.09 -5.06 -11.91
N PHE A 66 4.22 -4.32 -10.81
CA PHE A 66 3.24 -3.33 -10.41
C PHE A 66 3.07 -2.24 -11.47
N ILE A 67 4.16 -1.65 -11.96
CA ILE A 67 4.13 -0.60 -12.99
C ILE A 67 3.49 -1.11 -14.28
N LYS A 68 3.82 -2.33 -14.74
CA LYS A 68 3.18 -2.95 -15.91
C LYS A 68 1.66 -3.04 -15.76
N ARG A 69 1.18 -3.53 -14.61
CA ARG A 69 -0.25 -3.64 -14.31
C ARG A 69 -0.92 -2.28 -14.18
N PHE A 70 -0.23 -1.32 -13.55
CA PHE A 70 -0.72 0.04 -13.39
C PHE A 70 -0.90 0.73 -14.75
N THR A 71 0.09 0.64 -15.64
CA THR A 71 -0.01 1.20 -16.99
C THR A 71 -1.15 0.54 -17.79
N ALA A 72 -1.30 -0.78 -17.72
CA ALA A 72 -2.40 -1.48 -18.38
C ALA A 72 -3.78 -0.99 -17.89
N ALA A 73 -3.94 -0.84 -16.57
CA ALA A 73 -5.17 -0.32 -15.98
C ALA A 73 -5.44 1.14 -16.37
N LEU A 74 -4.41 1.98 -16.49
CA LEU A 74 -4.56 3.36 -16.96
C LEU A 74 -5.00 3.41 -18.43
N THR A 75 -4.46 2.56 -19.29
CA THR A 75 -4.90 2.46 -20.69
C THR A 75 -6.36 2.03 -20.79
N GLU A 76 -6.76 1.02 -20.01
CA GLU A 76 -8.15 0.58 -19.94
C GLU A 76 -9.07 1.71 -19.46
N TYR A 77 -8.68 2.41 -18.39
CA TYR A 77 -9.41 3.56 -17.87
C TYR A 77 -9.57 4.65 -18.93
N SER A 78 -8.48 5.03 -19.62
CA SER A 78 -8.53 6.05 -20.67
C SER A 78 -9.52 5.66 -21.77
N ASN A 79 -9.50 4.40 -22.22
CA ASN A 79 -10.42 3.93 -23.27
C ASN A 79 -11.88 3.99 -22.83
N ILE A 80 -12.17 3.60 -21.58
CA ILE A 80 -13.51 3.67 -20.99
C ILE A 80 -14.00 5.12 -20.92
N VAL A 81 -13.14 6.02 -20.45
CA VAL A 81 -13.44 7.44 -20.28
C VAL A 81 -13.68 8.12 -21.63
N SER A 82 -12.80 7.88 -22.61
CA SER A 82 -12.92 8.45 -23.95
C SER A 82 -14.19 7.98 -24.68
N GLY A 83 -14.74 6.81 -24.32
CA GLY A 83 -15.95 6.25 -24.90
C GLY A 83 -17.26 6.60 -24.18
N SER A 84 -17.23 7.14 -22.96
CA SER A 84 -18.45 7.44 -22.19
C SER A 84 -18.23 8.37 -21.00
N GLU A 85 -18.78 9.59 -21.05
CA GLU A 85 -18.84 10.50 -19.89
C GLU A 85 -19.60 9.90 -18.70
N ARG A 86 -20.55 8.99 -18.96
CA ARG A 86 -21.40 8.37 -17.94
C ARG A 86 -20.67 7.29 -17.12
N LEU A 87 -19.55 6.76 -17.61
CA LEU A 87 -18.78 5.74 -16.89
C LEU A 87 -17.86 6.33 -15.82
N GLN A 88 -17.36 7.56 -16.01
CA GLN A 88 -16.59 8.31 -15.01
C GLN A 88 -17.32 8.40 -13.66
N SER A 89 -18.61 8.76 -13.69
CA SER A 89 -19.44 8.88 -12.48
C SER A 89 -19.71 7.52 -11.82
N SER A 90 -19.86 6.46 -12.60
CA SER A 90 -20.08 5.10 -12.07
C SER A 90 -18.82 4.48 -11.43
N PHE A 91 -17.63 4.77 -11.98
CA PHE A 91 -16.36 4.33 -11.42
C PHE A 91 -16.04 5.09 -10.13
N GLN A 92 -16.22 6.42 -10.11
CA GLN A 92 -16.14 7.21 -8.89
C GLN A 92 -17.15 6.72 -7.85
N ALA A 93 -18.40 6.44 -8.25
CA ALA A 93 -19.40 5.87 -7.35
C ALA A 93 -19.01 4.48 -6.82
N ARG A 94 -18.28 3.66 -7.58
CA ARG A 94 -17.73 2.38 -7.09
C ARG A 94 -16.58 2.57 -6.11
N LEU A 95 -15.69 3.55 -6.32
CA LEU A 95 -14.64 3.89 -5.36
C LEU A 95 -15.23 4.42 -4.04
N LEU A 96 -16.36 5.13 -4.13
CA LEU A 96 -17.10 5.68 -2.98
C LEU A 96 -18.08 4.68 -2.34
N LYS A 97 -18.24 3.47 -2.88
CA LYS A 97 -19.12 2.43 -2.32
C LYS A 97 -18.52 1.68 -1.13
N ASN A 98 -17.33 2.04 -0.70
CA ASN A 98 -16.73 1.44 0.48
C ASN A 98 -17.53 1.86 1.72
N PRO A 99 -17.83 0.94 2.65
CA PRO A 99 -18.49 1.29 3.90
C PRO A 99 -17.65 2.32 4.65
N ASP A 100 -18.30 3.31 5.25
CA ASP A 100 -17.61 4.29 6.09
C ASP A 100 -16.83 3.57 7.20
N ILE A 101 -15.58 3.97 7.36
CA ILE A 101 -14.70 3.48 8.41
C ILE A 101 -15.05 4.25 9.68
N ASP A 102 -15.40 3.53 10.76
CA ASP A 102 -15.51 4.14 12.08
C ASP A 102 -14.09 4.42 12.59
N TRP A 103 -13.74 5.70 12.73
CA TRP A 103 -12.43 6.11 13.22
C TRP A 103 -12.15 5.68 14.67
N ASN A 104 -13.17 5.31 15.45
CA ASN A 104 -12.99 4.74 16.78
C ASN A 104 -12.46 3.30 16.73
N ASP A 105 -12.71 2.57 15.64
CA ASP A 105 -12.17 1.23 15.40
C ASP A 105 -10.69 1.27 14.97
N VAL A 106 -10.20 2.46 14.58
CA VAL A 106 -8.83 2.70 14.12
C VAL A 106 -7.97 3.15 15.29
N ARG A 107 -6.97 2.34 15.63
CA ARG A 107 -5.92 2.71 16.57
C ARG A 107 -4.66 3.10 15.80
N ASN A 108 -4.02 4.17 16.24
CA ASN A 108 -2.66 4.46 15.79
C ASN A 108 -1.79 3.30 16.28
N SER A 109 -1.28 2.50 15.35
CA SER A 109 -0.22 1.56 15.64
C SER A 109 0.94 2.35 16.24
N ASN A 110 1.49 1.91 17.38
CA ASN A 110 2.65 2.51 18.05
C ASN A 110 3.92 2.28 17.21
N ILE A 111 3.94 2.82 16.00
CA ILE A 111 5.05 2.74 15.07
C ILE A 111 6.05 3.82 15.52
N ASN A 112 6.99 3.42 16.37
CA ASN A 112 8.11 4.28 16.74
C ASN A 112 9.02 4.45 15.52
N LEU A 113 9.00 5.64 14.90
CA LEU A 113 9.84 6.00 13.76
C LEU A 113 11.33 6.19 14.11
N THR A 114 11.72 5.93 15.36
CA THR A 114 13.05 6.22 15.92
C THR A 114 13.89 4.99 16.25
N ALA A 115 13.37 3.77 16.06
CA ALA A 115 14.06 2.55 16.46
C ALA A 115 14.78 1.89 15.27
N GLU A 116 15.78 2.56 14.71
CA GLU A 116 16.85 1.82 14.06
C GLU A 116 17.85 1.38 15.14
N SER A 117 18.04 0.06 15.26
CA SER A 117 19.33 -0.64 15.45
C SER A 117 19.67 -1.43 16.73
N SER A 118 18.74 -1.87 17.59
CA SER A 118 19.16 -2.83 18.65
C SER A 118 18.18 -3.94 19.06
N ASP A 119 16.91 -3.67 19.38
CA ASP A 119 16.20 -4.57 20.32
C ASP A 119 14.83 -5.14 19.86
N GLU A 120 14.33 -4.83 18.66
CA GLU A 120 12.95 -5.19 18.25
C GLU A 120 12.81 -6.59 17.62
N PHE A 121 13.32 -7.63 18.29
CA PHE A 121 13.03 -9.03 17.91
C PHE A 121 11.93 -9.71 18.74
N GLN A 122 11.33 -9.02 19.72
CA GLN A 122 10.40 -9.66 20.67
C GLN A 122 8.89 -9.47 20.39
N ASP A 123 8.46 -8.46 19.63
CA ASP A 123 7.04 -8.12 19.56
C ASP A 123 6.24 -8.78 18.43
N CYS A 124 6.88 -9.61 17.60
CA CYS A 124 6.20 -10.38 16.53
C CYS A 124 6.00 -11.86 16.87
N ILE A 125 6.21 -12.28 18.12
CA ILE A 125 5.99 -13.68 18.54
C ILE A 125 4.51 -13.85 18.90
N PRO A 126 3.75 -14.75 18.24
CA PRO A 126 2.41 -15.08 18.70
C PRO A 126 2.52 -15.66 20.12
N GLN A 127 1.91 -15.01 21.11
CA GLN A 127 1.85 -15.57 22.45
C GLN A 127 1.14 -16.94 22.38
N SER A 128 1.85 -17.95 22.90
CA SER A 128 1.50 -19.36 22.88
C SER A 128 0.19 -19.63 23.60
#